data_AF-K1STX9-F1
#
_entry.id   AF-K1STX9-F1
#
_cell.length_a   1.000
_cell.length_b   1.000
_cell.length_c   1.000
_cell.angle_alpha   90.00
_cell.angle_beta   90.00
_cell.angle_gamma   90.00
#
_symmetry.space_group_name_H-M   'P 1'
#
loop_
_entity.id
_entity.type
_entity.pdbx_description
1 polymer ?
#
loop_
_entity_poly.entity_id
_entity_poly.type
_entity_poly.pdbx_seq_one_letter_code
_entity_poly.pdbx_strand_id
1 'polypeptide(L)'
;ECGDKSMFAMDLHHIISDGTSVSVICNDIALAYDGKELEPEEFSQLDLSVFEEKLEETEEYQKSKNYYDSIFSAVESKSEITEDFSENSEVED
;
A
#
# COMPACT_ATOMS: atom_id res chain seq x y z
N GLU A 1 -30.58 -13.44 -24.81
CA GLU A 1 -30.79 -13.31 -23.35
C GLU A 1 -29.44 -13.31 -22.66
N CYS A 2 -29.09 -12.22 -22.01
CA CYS A 2 -27.87 -12.14 -21.19
C CYS A 2 -28.26 -12.69 -19.81
N GLY A 3 -27.86 -13.92 -19.52
CA GLY A 3 -28.13 -14.57 -18.24
C GLY A 3 -27.43 -13.87 -17.07
N ASP A 4 -27.90 -14.20 -15.87
CA ASP A 4 -27.56 -13.66 -14.53
C ASP A 4 -26.05 -13.57 -14.22
N LYS A 5 -25.32 -12.66 -14.87
CA LYS A 5 -23.92 -12.37 -14.57
C LYS A 5 -23.79 -10.93 -14.10
N SER A 6 -23.44 -10.78 -12.83
CA SER A 6 -23.12 -9.50 -12.21
C SER A 6 -21.60 -9.32 -12.16
N MET A 7 -21.13 -8.11 -12.42
CA MET A 7 -19.73 -7.73 -12.28
C MET A 7 -19.62 -6.65 -11.20
N PHE A 8 -18.69 -6.86 -10.26
CA PHE A 8 -18.28 -5.85 -9.31
C PHE A 8 -16.87 -5.37 -9.68
N ALA A 9 -16.72 -4.05 -9.81
CA ALA A 9 -15.44 -3.41 -10.07
C ALA A 9 -15.26 -2.29 -9.05
N MET A 10 -14.04 -2.15 -8.54
CA MET A 10 -13.69 -1.15 -7.54
C MET A 10 -12.37 -0.50 -7.95
N ASP A 11 -12.32 0.82 -7.86
CA ASP A 11 -11.13 1.64 -8.06
C ASP A 11 -10.99 2.55 -6.84
N LEU A 12 -9.81 2.51 -6.21
CA LEU A 12 -9.53 3.20 -4.95
C LEU A 12 -8.27 4.02 -5.12
N HIS A 13 -8.30 5.25 -4.59
CA HIS A 13 -7.11 6.08 -4.56
C HIS A 13 -6.12 5.53 -3.52
N HIS A 14 -4.87 5.30 -3.92
CA HIS A 14 -3.86 4.64 -3.06
C HIS A 14 -3.56 5.41 -1.76
N ILE A 15 -3.80 6.73 -1.73
CA ILE A 15 -3.67 7.58 -0.52
C ILE A 15 -4.58 7.16 0.64
N ILE A 16 -5.71 6.49 0.36
CA ILE A 16 -6.67 6.02 1.37
C ILE A 16 -6.70 4.50 1.48
N SER A 17 -5.88 3.78 0.71
CA SER A 17 -5.99 2.34 0.58
C SER A 17 -4.66 1.70 0.22
N ASP A 18 -4.26 0.71 1.00
CA ASP A 18 -3.19 -0.24 0.67
C ASP A 18 -3.75 -1.66 0.49
N GLY A 19 -2.87 -2.64 0.26
CA GLY A 19 -3.27 -4.04 0.09
C GLY A 19 -4.05 -4.61 1.28
N THR A 20 -3.73 -4.19 2.51
CA THR A 20 -4.44 -4.59 3.72
C THR A 20 -5.81 -3.92 3.78
N SER A 21 -5.88 -2.61 3.50
CA SER A 21 -7.15 -1.87 3.46
C SER A 21 -8.13 -2.49 2.46
N VAL A 22 -7.66 -2.88 1.27
CA VAL A 22 -8.50 -3.57 0.26
C VAL A 22 -9.05 -4.89 0.82
N SER A 23 -8.22 -5.67 1.53
CA SER A 23 -8.68 -6.93 2.13
C SER A 23 -9.79 -6.70 3.16
N VAL A 24 -9.67 -5.67 4.00
CA VAL A 24 -10.70 -5.31 4.99
C VAL A 24 -11.98 -4.87 4.29
N ILE A 25 -11.90 -3.94 3.34
CA ILE A 25 -13.07 -3.46 2.57
C ILE A 25 -13.78 -4.61 1.85
N CYS A 26 -13.04 -5.50 1.18
CA CYS A 26 -13.64 -6.64 0.48
C CYS A 26 -14.32 -7.62 1.45
N ASN A 27 -13.75 -7.84 2.64
CA ASN A 27 -14.38 -8.67 3.67
C ASN A 27 -15.68 -8.04 4.17
N ASP A 28 -15.68 -6.74 4.46
CA ASP A 28 -16.88 -6.04 4.95
C ASP A 28 -17.98 -5.99 3.90
N ILE A 29 -17.63 -5.81 2.63
CA ILE A 29 -18.58 -5.96 1.51
C ILE A 29 -19.17 -7.37 1.52
N ALA A 30 -18.37 -8.43 1.64
CA ALA A 30 -18.89 -9.80 1.68
C ALA A 30 -19.83 -10.05 2.87
N LEU A 31 -19.47 -9.57 4.06
CA LEU A 31 -20.32 -9.65 5.26
C LEU A 31 -21.65 -8.90 5.09
N ALA A 32 -21.60 -7.71 4.50
CA ALA A 32 -22.80 -6.91 4.23
C ALA A 32 -23.74 -7.62 3.23
N TYR A 33 -23.18 -8.27 2.20
CA TYR A 33 -23.95 -9.08 1.25
C TYR A 33 -24.60 -10.30 1.90
N ASP A 34 -23.95 -10.90 2.90
CA ASP A 34 -24.50 -11.98 3.71
C ASP A 34 -25.55 -11.50 4.74
N GLY A 35 -25.82 -10.19 4.84
CA GLY A 35 -26.73 -9.62 5.83
C GLY A 35 -26.20 -9.71 7.28
N LYS A 36 -24.89 -9.83 7.45
CA LYS A 36 -24.23 -9.84 8.76
C LYS A 36 -24.01 -8.41 9.24
N GLU A 37 -23.92 -8.26 10.57
CA GLU A 37 -23.55 -6.99 11.19
C GLU A 37 -22.05 -6.71 10.97
N LEU A 38 -21.72 -5.46 10.69
CA LEU A 38 -20.34 -5.00 10.52
C LEU A 38 -19.84 -4.43 11.84
N GLU A 39 -18.59 -4.72 12.18
CA GLU A 39 -17.96 -4.13 13.35
C GLU A 39 -17.79 -2.61 13.15
N PRO A 40 -18.19 -1.79 14.14
CA PRO A 40 -18.01 -0.34 14.05
C PRO A 40 -16.53 0.04 14.11
N GLU A 41 -16.17 1.12 13.41
CA GLU A 41 -14.82 1.70 13.51
C GLU A 41 -14.56 2.20 14.94
N GLU A 42 -13.60 1.58 15.64
CA GLU A 42 -13.19 2.00 16.98
C GLU A 42 -12.05 3.05 16.95
N PHE A 43 -11.27 3.04 15.88
CA PHE A 43 -10.08 3.88 15.73
C PHE A 43 -9.91 4.29 14.27
N SER A 44 -9.95 5.60 14.01
CA SER A 44 -9.91 6.11 12.64
C SER A 44 -8.47 6.32 12.15
N GLN A 45 -8.31 6.39 10.83
CA GLN A 45 -7.04 6.76 10.22
C GLN A 45 -6.56 8.16 10.64
N LEU A 46 -7.48 9.07 10.97
CA LEU A 46 -7.13 10.39 11.49
C LEU A 46 -6.52 10.29 12.88
N ASP A 47 -7.10 9.46 13.75
CA ASP A 47 -6.56 9.21 15.10
C ASP A 47 -5.16 8.60 15.01
N LEU A 48 -4.96 7.66 14.07
CA LEU A 48 -3.64 7.10 13.78
C LEU A 48 -2.64 8.18 13.38
N SER A 49 -3.03 9.07 12.46
CA SER A 49 -2.14 10.13 11.96
C SER A 49 -1.69 11.08 13.08
N VAL A 50 -2.61 11.46 13.98
CA VAL A 50 -2.31 12.30 15.15
C VAL A 50 -1.45 11.55 16.17
N PHE A 51 -1.60 10.23 16.28
CA PHE A 51 -0.75 9.41 17.13
C PHE A 51 0.67 9.29 16.55
N GLU A 52 0.82 9.04 15.25
CA GLU A 52 2.10 8.94 14.55
C GLU A 52 2.90 10.25 14.62
N GLU A 53 2.24 11.40 14.48
CA GLU A 53 2.88 12.71 14.65
C GLU A 53 3.58 12.83 16.02
N LYS A 54 2.92 12.34 17.09
CA LYS A 54 3.49 12.36 18.44
C LYS A 54 4.65 11.37 18.62
N LEU A 55 4.69 10.29 17.82
CA LEU A 55 5.80 9.33 17.87
C LEU A 55 7.10 9.94 17.39
N GLU A 56 7.06 10.95 16.50
CA GLU A 56 8.27 11.59 15.99
C GLU A 56 9.14 12.21 17.09
N GLU A 57 8.52 12.64 18.20
CA GLU A 57 9.20 13.23 19.34
C GLU A 57 9.90 12.18 20.24
N THR A 58 9.64 10.89 20.03
CA THR A 58 10.17 9.82 20.90
C THR A 58 11.62 9.47 20.60
N GLU A 59 12.36 9.05 21.63
CA GLU A 59 13.76 8.61 21.47
C GLU A 59 13.89 7.41 20.51
N GLU A 60 12.88 6.52 20.49
CA GLU A 60 12.87 5.34 19.60
C GLU A 60 12.73 5.74 18.13
N TYR A 61 11.86 6.70 17.83
CA TYR A 61 11.76 7.25 16.49
C TYR A 61 13.06 7.93 16.07
N GLN A 62 13.65 8.77 16.92
CA GLN A 62 14.93 9.43 16.64
C GLN A 62 16.07 8.43 16.41
N LYS A 63 16.11 7.34 17.16
CA LYS A 63 17.07 6.25 16.96
C LYS A 63 16.89 5.59 15.59
N SER A 64 15.66 5.30 15.19
CA SER A 64 15.34 4.72 13.88
C SER A 64 15.70 5.67 12.74
N LYS A 65 15.35 6.96 12.88
CA LYS A 65 15.72 8.01 11.93
C LYS A 65 17.24 8.09 11.74
N ASN A 66 18.01 8.19 12.83
CA ASN A 66 19.47 8.26 12.77
C ASN A 66 20.10 7.00 12.15
N TYR A 67 19.50 5.83 12.37
CA TYR A 67 19.93 4.59 11.73
C TYR A 67 19.78 4.66 10.21
N TYR A 68 18.61 5.06 9.70
CA TYR A 68 18.39 5.19 8.26
C TYR A 68 19.23 6.32 7.65
N ASP A 69 19.34 7.48 8.32
CA ASP A 69 20.23 8.58 7.89
C ASP A 69 21.68 8.08 7.71
N SER A 70 22.15 7.22 8.61
CA SER A 70 23.49 6.60 8.53
C SER A 70 23.61 5.61 7.37
N ILE A 71 22.64 4.69 7.21
CA ILE A 71 22.67 3.68 6.15
C ILE A 71 22.60 4.31 4.75
N PHE A 72 21.82 5.38 4.59
CA PHE A 72 21.69 6.08 3.31
C PHE A 72 22.77 7.15 3.08
N SER A 73 23.66 7.41 4.04
CA SER A 73 24.71 8.45 3.92
C SER A 73 25.70 8.24 2.78
N ALA A 74 25.85 7.01 2.27
CA ALA A 74 26.80 6.63 1.23
C ALA A 74 26.14 5.94 0.01
N VAL A 75 24.82 5.95 -0.09
CA VAL A 75 24.10 5.33 -1.21
C VAL A 75 23.95 6.32 -2.36
N GLU A 76 24.71 6.12 -3.43
CA GLU A 76 24.49 6.78 -4.74
C GLU A 76 23.71 5.90 -5.73
N SER A 77 23.27 4.70 -5.33
CA SER A 77 22.88 3.68 -6.30
C SER A 77 21.52 3.93 -6.94
N LYS A 78 21.54 4.41 -8.18
CA LYS A 78 20.50 4.12 -9.16
C LYS A 78 20.69 2.67 -9.61
N SER A 79 19.80 1.76 -9.20
CA SER A 79 19.69 0.46 -9.84
C SER A 79 19.05 0.70 -11.20
N GLU A 80 19.86 0.82 -12.25
CA GLU A 80 19.32 0.86 -13.60
C GLU A 80 18.82 -0.54 -13.94
N ILE A 81 17.50 -0.67 -14.06
CA ILE A 81 16.89 -1.83 -14.68
C ILE A 81 17.29 -1.76 -16.16
N THR A 82 17.97 -2.78 -16.65
CA THR A 82 18.29 -2.90 -18.08
C THR A 82 17.01 -2.86 -18.89
N GLU A 83 16.96 -1.99 -19.89
CA GLU A 83 15.87 -1.96 -20.86
C GLU A 83 15.83 -3.28 -21.64
N ASP A 84 14.64 -3.65 -22.10
CA ASP A 84 14.48 -4.80 -22.97
C ASP A 84 15.18 -4.54 -24.31
N PHE A 85 15.78 -5.58 -24.89
CA PHE A 85 16.40 -5.48 -26.20
C PHE A 85 15.36 -5.12 -27.25
N SER A 86 15.66 -4.16 -28.14
CA SER A 86 14.82 -3.92 -29.31
C SER A 86 14.76 -5.18 -30.17
N GLU A 87 13.58 -5.55 -30.71
CA GLU A 87 13.36 -6.78 -31.50
C GLU A 87 14.37 -7.03 -32.65
N ASN A 88 15.13 -6.00 -33.05
CA ASN A 88 16.14 -6.07 -34.14
C ASN A 88 17.60 -5.87 -33.69
N SER A 89 17.95 -5.98 -32.40
CA SER A 89 19.37 -5.97 -32.03
C SER A 89 20.01 -7.28 -32.47
N GLU A 90 20.92 -7.22 -33.45
CA GLU A 90 21.81 -8.32 -33.77
C GLU A 90 22.65 -8.66 -32.53
N VAL A 91 22.49 -9.88 -32.03
CA VAL A 91 23.35 -10.42 -30.98
C VAL A 91 24.63 -10.84 -31.69
N GLU A 92 25.71 -10.07 -31.55
CA GLU A 92 27.04 -10.55 -31.93
C GLU A 92 27.46 -11.64 -30.92
N ASP A 93 27.78 -12.83 -31.44
CA ASP A 93 28.28 -14.01 -30.70
C ASP A 93 29.62 -13.74 -29.97
#